data_AF-A0A7S0AS84-F1
#
_entry.id   AF-A0A7S0AS84-F1
#
_cell.length_a   1.000
_cell.length_b   1.000
_cell.length_c   1.000
_cell.angle_alpha   90.00
_cell.angle_beta   90.00
_cell.angle_gamma   90.00
#
_symmetry.space_group_name_H-M   'P 1'
#
loop_
_entity.id
_entity.type
_entity.pdbx_description
1 polymer ?
#
loop_
_entity_poly.entity_id
_entity_poly.type
_entity_poly.pdbx_seq_one_letter_code
_entity_poly.pdbx_strand_id
1 'polypeptide(L)'
;IKHGRVAMAAFVGYIVQSNGITFPWPAVGGGVATPTGSPPEQWDALPDAAKWQIILFIGFLEWFSEAAGTHYMRGGKPGQFPRFDENKELVPHPVPIGSLYDPFGFHKNKSEEAKAAGLVKELNNGRLAQIGIIGFLAAQKVEGSVPLLKGIVSHYDGEPMAPF
;
A
#
# COMPACT_ATOMS: atom_id res chain seq x y z
N ILE A 1 -11.67 -3.57 4.95
CA ILE A 1 -10.48 -4.42 4.70
C ILE A 1 -9.51 -3.73 3.74
N LYS A 2 -9.87 -3.47 2.47
CA LYS A 2 -9.01 -2.78 1.48
C LYS A 2 -8.37 -1.49 2.03
N HIS A 3 -9.18 -0.55 2.51
CA HIS A 3 -8.70 0.68 3.16
C HIS A 3 -7.71 0.44 4.32
N GLY A 4 -7.98 -0.55 5.17
CA GLY A 4 -7.10 -0.89 6.29
C GLY A 4 -5.75 -1.46 5.84
N ARG A 5 -5.73 -2.29 4.78
CA ARG A 5 -4.48 -2.82 4.20
C ARG A 5 -3.63 -1.71 3.60
N VAL A 6 -4.25 -0.83 2.81
CA VAL A 6 -3.56 0.34 2.23
C VAL A 6 -3.03 1.24 3.34
N ALA A 7 -3.81 1.50 4.39
CA ALA A 7 -3.36 2.32 5.52
C ALA A 7 -2.20 1.69 6.30
N MET A 8 -2.23 0.37 6.54
CA MET A 8 -1.11 -0.33 7.19
C MET A 8 0.17 -0.26 6.35
N ALA A 9 0.08 -0.48 5.03
CA ALA A 9 1.22 -0.35 4.13
C ALA A 9 1.74 1.09 4.07
N ALA A 10 0.84 2.07 3.97
CA ALA A 10 1.16 3.49 3.95
C ALA A 10 1.85 3.93 5.26
N PHE A 11 1.40 3.45 6.43
CA PHE A 11 1.99 3.80 7.71
C PHE A 11 3.46 3.38 7.81
N VAL A 12 3.76 2.14 7.44
CA VAL A 12 5.15 1.65 7.40
C VAL A 12 5.96 2.41 6.36
N GLY A 13 5.41 2.60 5.15
CA GLY A 13 6.06 3.36 4.09
C GLY A 13 6.40 4.79 4.50
N TYR A 14 5.48 5.47 5.19
CA TYR A 14 5.67 6.82 5.70
C TYR A 14 6.84 6.91 6.67
N ILE A 15 6.97 5.94 7.60
CA ILE A 15 8.09 5.88 8.55
C ILE A 15 9.42 5.65 7.82
N VAL A 16 9.47 4.70 6.90
CA VAL A 16 10.69 4.37 6.14
C VAL A 16 11.17 5.59 5.35
N GLN A 17 10.25 6.26 4.65
CA GLN A 17 10.56 7.43 3.84
C GLN A 17 10.94 8.66 4.68
N SER A 18 10.27 8.87 5.83
CA SER A 18 10.61 9.97 6.74
C SER A 18 11.99 9.80 7.38
N ASN A 19 12.46 8.56 7.56
CA ASN A 19 13.80 8.28 8.06
C ASN A 19 14.89 8.33 6.96
N GLY A 20 14.53 8.64 5.72
CA GLY A 20 15.47 8.67 4.61
C GLY A 20 16.03 7.30 4.23
N ILE A 21 15.34 6.20 4.61
CA ILE A 21 15.73 4.85 4.20
C ILE A 21 15.23 4.65 2.76
N THR A 22 16.02 5.16 1.83
CA THR A 22 15.73 5.14 0.40
C THR A 22 16.61 4.13 -0.31
N PHE A 23 16.21 3.74 -1.53
CA PHE A 23 17.08 2.92 -2.36
C PHE A 23 18.38 3.66 -2.70
N PRO A 24 19.57 3.05 -2.54
CA PRO A 24 20.86 3.70 -2.74
C PRO A 24 21.27 3.82 -4.22
N TRP A 25 20.33 3.71 -5.15
CA TRP A 25 20.56 3.79 -6.60
C TRP A 25 19.51 4.71 -7.24
N PRO A 26 19.83 5.35 -8.39
CA PRO A 26 18.89 6.24 -9.07
C PRO A 26 17.63 5.49 -9.51
N ALA A 27 16.50 6.19 -9.47
CA ALA A 27 15.26 5.67 -10.06
C ALA A 27 15.46 5.44 -11.57
N VAL A 28 14.79 4.39 -12.09
CA VAL A 28 14.93 3.86 -13.46
C VAL A 28 15.00 4.99 -14.50
N GLY A 29 16.09 5.02 -15.29
CA GLY A 29 16.33 6.05 -16.32
C GLY A 29 17.63 6.86 -16.13
N GLY A 30 18.33 6.69 -15.01
CA GLY A 30 19.75 7.08 -14.89
C GLY A 30 20.04 8.56 -14.58
N GLY A 31 19.08 9.33 -14.05
CA GLY A 31 19.34 10.73 -13.71
C GLY A 31 18.47 11.37 -12.63
N VAL A 32 17.46 10.67 -12.10
CA VAL A 32 16.58 11.25 -11.07
C VAL A 32 17.18 10.95 -9.71
N ALA A 33 17.64 12.02 -9.04
CA ALA A 33 18.07 11.95 -7.65
C ALA A 33 16.91 11.44 -6.78
N THR A 34 17.22 10.63 -5.77
CA THR A 34 16.24 10.19 -4.79
C THR A 34 15.54 11.41 -4.20
N PRO A 35 14.20 11.52 -4.29
CA PRO A 35 13.46 12.62 -3.69
C PRO A 35 13.76 12.71 -2.19
N THR A 36 13.96 13.94 -1.71
CA THR A 36 14.20 14.23 -0.29
C THR A 36 13.06 15.09 0.25
N GLY A 37 12.99 15.22 1.57
CA GLY A 37 11.90 15.94 2.23
C GLY A 37 10.84 15.00 2.78
N SER A 38 9.65 15.54 2.99
CA SER A 38 8.52 14.81 3.56
C SER A 38 7.98 13.76 2.57
N PRO A 39 7.36 12.67 3.05
CA PRO A 39 6.83 11.64 2.15
C PRO A 39 5.85 12.16 1.06
N PRO A 40 4.98 13.16 1.29
CA PRO A 40 4.19 13.77 0.23
C PRO A 40 5.02 14.51 -0.82
N GLU A 41 6.03 15.29 -0.43
CA GLU A 41 6.93 15.97 -1.37
C GLU A 41 7.73 14.97 -2.22
N GLN A 42 8.08 13.82 -1.63
CA GLN A 42 8.75 12.74 -2.34
C GLN A 42 7.86 12.13 -3.43
N TRP A 43 6.53 12.07 -3.21
CA TRP A 43 5.58 11.64 -4.24
C TRP A 43 5.46 12.68 -5.35
N ASP A 44 5.35 13.95 -4.99
CA ASP A 44 5.23 15.05 -5.95
C ASP A 44 6.43 15.14 -6.89
N ALA A 45 7.64 14.94 -6.35
CA ALA A 45 8.89 14.95 -7.10
C ALA A 45 9.07 13.77 -8.07
N LEU A 46 8.18 12.77 -8.05
CA LEU A 46 8.25 11.67 -9.01
C LEU A 46 7.92 12.14 -10.43
N PRO A 47 8.64 11.65 -11.46
CA PRO A 47 8.24 11.86 -12.84
C PRO A 47 6.83 11.33 -13.11
N ASP A 48 6.04 12.03 -13.93
CA ASP A 48 4.65 11.64 -14.26
C ASP A 48 4.55 10.22 -14.80
N ALA A 49 5.50 9.80 -15.63
CA ALA A 49 5.54 8.44 -16.16
C ALA A 49 5.63 7.38 -15.04
N ALA A 50 6.37 7.66 -13.97
CA ALA A 50 6.48 6.77 -12.82
C ALA A 50 5.18 6.74 -12.01
N LYS A 51 4.56 7.90 -11.76
CA LYS A 51 3.24 8.00 -11.09
C LYS A 51 2.19 7.17 -11.84
N TRP A 52 2.12 7.30 -13.17
CA TRP A 52 1.22 6.51 -14.02
C TRP A 52 1.50 5.01 -13.95
N GLN A 53 2.76 4.58 -14.02
CA GLN A 53 3.10 3.16 -13.92
C GLN A 53 2.66 2.55 -12.58
N ILE A 54 2.84 3.27 -11.47
CA ILE A 54 2.40 2.81 -10.14
C ILE A 54 0.87 2.69 -10.10
N ILE A 55 0.14 3.72 -10.55
CA ILE A 55 -1.32 3.74 -10.54
C ILE A 55 -1.89 2.64 -11.45
N LEU A 56 -1.35 2.47 -12.65
CA LEU A 56 -1.79 1.43 -13.60
C LEU A 56 -1.48 0.03 -13.09
N PHE A 57 -0.34 -0.16 -12.43
CA PHE A 57 -0.01 -1.44 -11.80
C PHE A 57 -1.01 -1.79 -10.69
N ILE A 58 -1.33 -0.84 -9.80
CA ILE A 58 -2.35 -1.04 -8.77
C ILE A 58 -3.73 -1.27 -9.42
N GLY A 59 -4.05 -0.51 -10.47
CA GLY A 59 -5.30 -0.67 -11.24
C GLY A 59 -5.46 -2.07 -11.82
N PHE A 60 -4.39 -2.66 -12.35
CA PHE A 60 -4.39 -4.05 -12.80
C PHE A 60 -4.66 -5.03 -11.65
N LEU A 61 -4.00 -4.86 -10.49
CA LEU A 61 -4.21 -5.74 -9.34
C LEU A 61 -5.65 -5.67 -8.81
N GLU A 62 -6.22 -4.46 -8.77
CA GLU A 62 -7.60 -4.23 -8.35
C GLU A 62 -8.59 -4.86 -9.34
N TRP A 63 -8.39 -4.66 -10.64
CA TRP A 63 -9.18 -5.31 -11.70
C TRP A 63 -9.09 -6.84 -11.62
N PHE A 64 -7.88 -7.38 -11.45
CA PHE A 64 -7.65 -8.82 -11.37
C PHE A 64 -8.40 -9.44 -10.17
N SER A 65 -8.44 -8.74 -9.04
CA SER A 65 -9.16 -9.20 -7.86
C SER A 65 -10.68 -9.35 -8.05
N GLU A 66 -11.25 -8.61 -9.01
CA GLU A 66 -12.69 -8.67 -9.33
C GLU A 66 -12.98 -9.68 -10.46
N ALA A 67 -12.06 -9.81 -11.42
CA ALA A 67 -12.22 -10.70 -12.58
C ALA A 67 -11.91 -12.16 -12.27
N ALA A 68 -10.97 -12.42 -11.35
CA ALA A 68 -10.48 -13.77 -11.04
C ALA A 68 -11.16 -14.37 -9.81
N GLY A 69 -11.60 -15.63 -9.91
CA GLY A 69 -12.22 -16.37 -8.82
C GLY A 69 -13.66 -15.97 -8.50
N THR A 70 -14.12 -16.29 -7.28
CA THR A 70 -15.50 -16.00 -6.85
C THR A 70 -15.59 -14.60 -6.24
N HIS A 71 -16.38 -13.73 -6.87
CA HIS A 71 -16.64 -12.38 -6.38
C HIS A 71 -17.23 -12.38 -4.96
N TYR A 72 -16.80 -11.43 -4.11
CA TYR A 72 -17.18 -11.38 -2.70
C TYR A 72 -18.69 -11.18 -2.47
N MET A 73 -19.41 -10.53 -3.39
CA MET A 73 -20.89 -10.40 -3.34
C MET A 73 -21.64 -11.65 -3.83
N ARG A 74 -20.93 -12.68 -4.30
CA ARG A 74 -21.50 -13.92 -4.84
C ARG A 74 -21.04 -15.16 -4.06
N GLY A 75 -20.65 -14.97 -2.80
CA GLY A 75 -20.22 -16.05 -1.90
C GLY A 75 -18.71 -16.15 -1.69
N GLY A 76 -17.91 -15.32 -2.36
CA GLY A 76 -16.47 -15.20 -2.09
C GLY A 76 -16.18 -14.54 -0.73
N LYS A 77 -15.00 -14.82 -0.15
CA LYS A 77 -14.56 -14.19 1.10
C LYS A 77 -14.02 -12.77 0.82
N PRO A 78 -14.54 -11.72 1.48
CA PRO A 78 -14.04 -10.36 1.28
C PRO A 78 -12.54 -10.24 1.57
N GLY A 79 -11.78 -9.66 0.64
CA GLY A 79 -10.34 -9.45 0.78
C GLY A 79 -9.47 -10.69 0.55
N GLN A 80 -10.03 -11.79 0.06
CA GLN A 80 -9.22 -12.91 -0.44
C GLN A 80 -8.73 -12.59 -1.85
N PHE A 81 -7.42 -12.36 -2.00
CA PHE A 81 -6.84 -12.08 -3.32
C PHE A 81 -6.67 -13.40 -4.09
N PRO A 82 -7.18 -13.51 -5.32
CA PRO A 82 -7.06 -14.71 -6.15
C PRO A 82 -5.59 -14.95 -6.53
N ARG A 83 -5.19 -16.22 -6.65
CA ARG A 83 -3.81 -16.55 -7.03
C ARG A 83 -3.62 -16.42 -8.54
N PHE A 84 -2.45 -15.98 -8.98
CA PHE A 84 -2.15 -15.82 -10.40
C PHE A 84 -1.95 -17.17 -11.10
N ASP A 85 -1.41 -18.17 -10.39
CA ASP A 85 -1.16 -19.52 -10.90
C ASP A 85 -2.45 -20.31 -11.18
N GLU A 86 -3.53 -20.02 -10.47
CA GLU A 86 -4.85 -20.62 -10.66
C GLU A 86 -5.68 -19.94 -11.75
N ASN A 87 -5.36 -18.70 -12.12
CA ASN A 87 -6.13 -17.87 -13.05
C ASN A 87 -5.33 -17.51 -14.31
N LYS A 88 -4.70 -18.52 -14.92
CA LYS A 88 -3.82 -18.37 -16.10
C LYS A 88 -4.52 -17.82 -17.34
N GLU A 89 -5.85 -17.89 -17.39
CA GLU A 89 -6.64 -17.36 -18.51
C GLU A 89 -6.64 -15.82 -18.54
N LEU A 90 -6.47 -15.18 -17.38
CA LEU A 90 -6.46 -13.73 -17.22
C LEU A 90 -5.05 -13.12 -17.26
N VAL A 91 -4.01 -13.96 -17.25
CA VAL A 91 -2.61 -13.54 -17.29
C VAL A 91 -1.91 -14.21 -18.48
N PRO A 92 -1.50 -13.45 -19.51
CA PRO A 92 -1.01 -14.03 -20.77
C PRO A 92 0.34 -14.77 -20.63
N HIS A 93 1.05 -14.58 -19.52
CA HIS A 93 2.30 -15.27 -19.22
C HIS A 93 2.35 -15.73 -17.76
N PRO A 94 3.04 -16.83 -17.44
CA PRO A 94 3.25 -17.24 -16.05
C PRO A 94 4.03 -16.16 -15.29
N VAL A 95 3.52 -15.76 -14.12
CA VAL A 95 4.29 -14.93 -13.19
C VAL A 95 5.12 -15.83 -12.28
N PRO A 96 6.43 -15.55 -12.06
CA PRO A 96 7.29 -16.40 -11.24
C PRO A 96 6.79 -16.54 -9.80
N ILE A 97 6.12 -15.50 -9.31
CA ILE A 97 5.52 -15.45 -7.98
C ILE A 97 4.02 -15.71 -8.14
N GLY A 98 3.60 -16.95 -7.86
CA GLY A 98 2.23 -17.42 -8.14
C GLY A 98 1.11 -16.72 -7.33
N SER A 99 1.43 -15.98 -6.27
CA SER A 99 0.46 -15.18 -5.52
C SER A 99 1.02 -13.88 -4.98
N LEU A 100 0.20 -12.83 -4.99
CA LEU A 100 0.56 -11.52 -4.44
C LEU A 100 0.80 -11.57 -2.91
N TYR A 101 -0.03 -12.32 -2.19
CA TYR A 101 0.11 -12.56 -0.76
C TYR A 101 0.61 -13.98 -0.49
N ASP A 102 1.49 -14.13 0.50
CA ASP A 102 2.15 -15.38 0.89
C ASP A 102 2.78 -16.15 -0.30
N PRO A 103 3.75 -15.55 -1.01
CA PRO A 103 4.35 -16.15 -2.20
C PRO A 103 5.08 -17.48 -1.93
N PHE A 104 5.57 -17.66 -0.70
CA PHE A 104 6.30 -18.86 -0.27
C PHE A 104 5.40 -19.90 0.43
N GLY A 105 4.14 -19.56 0.70
CA GLY A 105 3.17 -20.51 1.25
C GLY A 105 3.34 -20.83 2.74
N PHE A 106 3.88 -19.91 3.54
CA PHE A 106 4.09 -20.10 4.97
C PHE A 106 2.80 -20.25 5.78
N HIS A 107 1.63 -19.95 5.20
CA HIS A 107 0.35 -19.94 5.92
C HIS A 107 -0.61 -21.06 5.50
N LYS A 108 -0.17 -22.00 4.65
CA LYS A 108 -1.00 -23.10 4.12
C LYS A 108 -1.57 -24.03 5.21
N ASN A 109 -0.81 -24.30 6.27
CA ASN A 109 -1.17 -25.28 7.31
C ASN A 109 -1.81 -24.68 8.57
N LYS A 110 -2.22 -23.41 8.56
CA LYS A 110 -2.88 -22.80 9.74
C LYS A 110 -4.30 -23.33 9.91
N SER A 111 -4.73 -23.56 11.15
CA SER A 111 -6.13 -23.94 11.46
C SER A 111 -7.10 -22.82 11.08
N GLU A 112 -8.37 -23.17 10.87
CA GLU A 112 -9.40 -22.18 10.55
C GLU A 112 -9.62 -21.19 11.72
N GLU A 113 -9.52 -21.62 12.99
CA GLU A 113 -9.61 -20.68 14.12
C GLU A 113 -8.44 -19.70 14.11
N ALA A 114 -7.22 -20.18 13.82
CA ALA A 114 -6.05 -19.32 13.73
C ALA A 114 -6.17 -18.30 12.58
N LYS A 115 -6.76 -18.69 11.45
CA LYS A 115 -7.06 -17.77 10.33
C LYS A 115 -8.11 -16.74 10.73
N ALA A 116 -9.21 -17.17 11.35
CA ALA A 116 -10.26 -16.26 11.81
C ALA A 116 -9.73 -15.23 12.84
N ALA A 117 -8.94 -15.68 13.81
CA ALA A 117 -8.28 -14.80 14.76
C ALA A 117 -7.31 -13.82 14.06
N GLY A 118 -6.60 -14.29 13.02
CA GLY A 118 -5.74 -13.45 12.17
C GLY A 118 -6.51 -12.33 11.47
N LEU A 119 -7.69 -12.62 10.93
CA LEU A 119 -8.55 -11.62 10.27
C LEU A 119 -9.04 -10.53 11.23
N VAL A 120 -9.38 -10.90 12.47
CA VAL A 120 -9.77 -9.93 13.51
C VAL A 120 -8.59 -9.01 13.86
N LYS A 121 -7.39 -9.58 13.99
CA LYS A 121 -6.16 -8.79 14.21
C LYS A 121 -5.91 -7.84 13.06
N GLU A 122 -6.03 -8.30 11.81
CA GLU A 122 -5.91 -7.48 10.61
C GLU A 122 -6.89 -6.31 10.62
N LEU A 123 -8.15 -6.55 10.98
CA LEU A 123 -9.18 -5.52 11.02
C LEU A 123 -8.86 -4.43 12.04
N ASN A 124 -8.48 -4.82 13.26
CA ASN A 124 -8.16 -3.88 14.33
C ASN A 124 -6.88 -3.07 14.03
N ASN A 125 -5.84 -3.73 13.53
CA ASN A 125 -4.62 -3.05 13.09
C ASN A 125 -4.88 -2.11 11.91
N GLY A 126 -5.73 -2.53 10.96
CA GLY A 126 -6.15 -1.70 9.83
C GLY A 126 -6.87 -0.43 10.29
N ARG A 127 -7.81 -0.54 11.24
CA ARG A 127 -8.52 0.61 11.82
C ARG A 127 -7.57 1.57 12.52
N LEU A 128 -6.61 1.04 13.29
CA LEU A 128 -5.60 1.86 13.94
C LEU A 128 -4.71 2.59 12.93
N ALA A 129 -4.25 1.89 11.89
CA ALA A 129 -3.40 2.46 10.86
C ALA A 129 -4.10 3.57 10.05
N GLN A 130 -5.42 3.44 9.81
CA GLN A 130 -6.21 4.49 9.15
C GLN A 130 -6.18 5.80 9.94
N ILE A 131 -6.38 5.73 11.26
CA ILE A 131 -6.30 6.90 12.14
C ILE A 131 -4.87 7.44 12.17
N GLY A 132 -3.87 6.56 12.22
CA GLY A 132 -2.45 6.95 12.23
C GLY A 132 -2.04 7.76 11.00
N ILE A 133 -2.36 7.28 9.79
CA ILE A 133 -2.03 7.99 8.55
C ILE A 133 -2.75 9.34 8.44
N ILE A 134 -4.06 9.37 8.75
CA ILE A 134 -4.80 10.65 8.74
C ILE A 134 -4.21 11.62 9.76
N GLY A 135 -3.77 11.13 10.93
CA GLY A 135 -3.08 11.93 11.93
C GLY A 135 -1.76 12.53 11.41
N PHE A 136 -0.95 11.76 10.66
CA PHE A 136 0.26 12.29 10.03
C PHE A 136 -0.06 13.36 8.98
N LEU A 137 -1.01 13.11 8.08
CA LEU A 137 -1.41 14.08 7.05
C LEU A 137 -1.99 15.36 7.66
N ALA A 138 -2.80 15.24 8.72
CA ALA A 138 -3.33 16.39 9.44
C ALA A 138 -2.21 17.20 10.13
N ALA A 139 -1.24 16.53 10.75
CA ALA A 139 -0.08 17.19 11.35
C ALA A 139 0.80 17.92 10.32
N GLN A 140 0.88 17.40 9.09
CA GLN A 140 1.59 18.05 7.98
C GLN A 140 0.89 19.32 7.49
N LYS A 141 -0.44 19.28 7.32
CA LYS A 141 -1.22 20.41 6.79
C LYS A 141 -1.53 21.48 7.84
N VAL A 142 -1.72 21.08 9.10
CA VAL A 142 -2.13 21.97 10.19
C VAL A 142 -1.19 21.76 11.37
N GLU A 143 -0.31 22.73 11.59
CA GLU A 143 0.64 22.70 12.70
C GLU A 143 -0.09 22.60 14.05
N GLY A 144 0.34 21.68 14.90
CA GLY A 144 -0.25 21.48 16.23
C GLY A 144 -1.61 20.76 16.24
N SER A 145 -2.14 20.32 15.10
CA SER A 145 -3.38 19.51 15.04
C SER A 145 -3.27 18.19 15.81
N VAL A 146 -2.07 17.59 15.84
CA VAL A 146 -1.74 16.45 16.69
C VAL A 146 -0.64 16.86 17.67
N PRO A 147 -0.98 17.14 18.94
CA PRO A 147 -0.02 17.67 19.92
C PRO A 147 1.24 16.80 20.10
N LEU A 148 1.09 15.48 19.98
CA LEU A 148 2.18 14.51 20.14
C LEU A 148 3.21 14.54 18.99
N LEU A 149 2.84 15.08 17.82
CA LEU A 149 3.67 15.07 16.61
C LEU A 149 4.32 16.42 16.30
N LYS A 150 4.19 17.39 17.20
CA LYS A 150 4.74 18.74 17.02
C LYS A 150 6.26 18.68 16.86
N GLY A 151 6.75 19.18 15.73
CA GLY A 151 8.20 19.25 15.42
C GLY A 151 8.83 17.94 14.95
N ILE A 152 8.07 16.85 14.83
CA ILE A 152 8.54 15.58 14.26
C ILE A 152 8.27 15.54 12.77
N VAL A 153 7.11 16.03 12.37
CA VAL A 153 6.62 15.99 11.00
C VAL A 153 6.80 17.38 10.38
N SER A 154 7.45 17.45 9.22
CA SER A 154 7.63 18.71 8.49
C SER A 154 6.32 19.18 7.85
N HIS A 155 6.13 20.49 7.82
CA HIS A 155 4.98 21.11 7.17
C HIS A 155 4.97 20.80 5.67
N TYR A 156 3.78 20.64 5.10
CA TYR A 156 3.60 20.39 3.67
C TYR A 156 2.49 21.28 3.10
N ASP A 157 2.85 22.17 2.18
CA ASP A 157 1.92 23.15 1.61
C ASP A 157 1.06 22.58 0.47
N GLY A 158 1.50 21.50 -0.20
CA GLY A 158 0.81 20.91 -1.34
C GLY A 158 -0.49 20.18 -0.98
N GLU A 159 -1.22 19.69 -1.99
CA GLU A 159 -2.47 18.95 -1.82
C GLU A 159 -2.19 17.44 -1.82
N PRO A 160 -2.17 16.76 -0.67
CA PRO A 160 -1.82 15.33 -0.60
C PRO A 160 -2.85 14.40 -1.26
N MET A 161 -4.00 14.93 -1.67
CA MET A 161 -5.05 14.18 -2.36
C MET A 161 -4.96 14.33 -3.88
N ALA A 162 -4.14 15.25 -4.39
CA ALA A 162 -3.88 15.40 -5.82
C ALA A 162 -2.82 14.37 -6.24
N PRO A 163 -3.10 13.49 -7.22
CA PRO A 163 -2.14 12.48 -7.65
C PRO A 163 -1.04 13.04 -8.56
N PHE A 164 -1.26 14.17 -9.23
CA PHE A 164 -0.36 14.82 -10.20
C PHE A 164 -0.18 16.30 -9.87
#